data_AF-A0A969DZF8-F1
#
_entry.id   AF-A0A969DZF8-F1
#
_cell.length_a   1.000
_cell.length_b   1.000
_cell.length_c   1.000
_cell.angle_alpha   90.00
_cell.angle_beta   90.00
_cell.angle_gamma   90.00
#
_symmetry.space_group_name_H-M   'P 1'
#
loop_
_entity.id
_entity.type
_entity.pdbx_description
1 polymer ?
#
loop_
_entity_poly.entity_id
_entity_poly.type
_entity_poly.pdbx_seq_one_letter_code
_entity_poly.pdbx_strand_id
1 'polypeptide(L)'
;MTAQPLAFYRFKPNSEPTLAGGANLFGSDVDLPLFSNAATDNSSAIAAAPGDAVPGISDSPDLGEFAGAALEQETQGRGSGLGLKRWVWVLPVLGIVLAVAGLSYVRLRDKNAVAPEVVEAMALTVRTVSAQRGAIQAWASSEGTVQAVRFKHLSFDLDGDVTFVAEREGRSLREGDRVRKGELLAQIDDRDLQADVTQAEAALHEAQRQRGVASAAVAQAISGVAQARAQVSQGEAQAGQARAGQEFAEGELRRYQQLYEQGAIAASDVESRRRSARETAAQ
;
A
#
# COMPACT_ATOMS: atom_id res chain seq x y z
N MET A 1 -43.29 17.63 23.60
CA MET A 1 -42.63 16.95 22.46
C MET A 1 -41.16 17.23 22.57
N THR A 2 -40.42 16.26 23.11
CA THR A 2 -39.05 16.41 23.60
C THR A 2 -38.13 15.74 22.59
N ALA A 3 -37.31 16.51 21.89
CA ALA A 3 -36.33 15.99 20.94
C ALA A 3 -35.07 15.55 21.69
N GLN A 4 -34.67 14.30 21.52
CA GLN A 4 -33.39 13.76 22.02
C GLN A 4 -32.27 14.05 21.00
N PRO A 5 -31.04 14.40 21.43
CA PRO A 5 -29.91 14.52 20.52
C PRO A 5 -29.20 13.17 20.29
N LEU A 6 -28.89 12.88 19.03
CA LEU A 6 -28.07 11.75 18.57
C LEU A 6 -26.61 11.97 18.98
N ALA A 7 -26.05 11.05 19.77
CA ALA A 7 -24.65 11.07 20.18
C ALA A 7 -23.75 10.50 19.08
N PHE A 8 -22.88 11.34 18.52
CA PHE A 8 -21.79 10.95 17.63
C PHE A 8 -20.61 10.42 18.45
N TYR A 9 -20.24 9.15 18.29
CA TYR A 9 -19.00 8.62 18.86
C TYR A 9 -17.83 8.87 17.91
N ARG A 10 -16.89 9.71 18.37
CA ARG A 10 -15.64 10.06 17.70
C ARG A 10 -14.56 9.06 18.09
N PHE A 11 -14.04 8.30 17.12
CA PHE A 11 -12.93 7.37 17.30
C PHE A 11 -11.66 8.14 17.70
N LYS A 12 -11.11 7.87 18.90
CA LYS A 12 -9.79 8.36 19.32
C LYS A 12 -8.70 7.53 18.62
N PRO A 13 -7.66 8.13 18.04
CA PRO A 13 -6.51 7.39 17.54
C PRO A 13 -5.69 6.82 18.71
N ASN A 14 -5.20 5.59 18.53
CA ASN A 14 -4.32 4.86 19.45
C ASN A 14 -3.17 5.75 19.96
N SER A 15 -3.12 5.95 21.28
CA SER A 15 -1.91 6.34 21.96
C SER A 15 -1.07 5.08 22.21
N GLU A 16 0.05 4.98 21.52
CA GLU A 16 1.11 4.01 21.82
C GLU A 16 1.56 4.18 23.28
N PRO A 17 1.77 3.09 24.05
CA PRO A 17 2.44 3.20 25.34
C PRO A 17 3.94 3.40 25.12
N THR A 18 4.42 4.62 25.38
CA THR A 18 5.83 4.92 25.61
C THR A 18 6.31 4.18 26.86
N LEU A 19 7.08 3.10 26.67
CA LEU A 19 7.81 2.43 27.74
C LEU A 19 9.03 3.27 28.12
N ALA A 20 8.93 3.91 29.29
CA ALA A 20 10.07 4.48 29.98
C ALA A 20 10.91 3.38 30.63
N GLY A 21 12.22 3.41 30.35
CA GLY A 21 13.33 3.02 31.23
C GLY A 21 13.20 1.77 32.10
N GLY A 22 13.86 0.69 31.68
CA GLY A 22 14.21 -0.45 32.53
C GLY A 22 15.57 -1.01 32.10
N ALA A 23 16.51 -1.07 33.04
CA ALA A 23 17.92 -1.35 32.83
C ALA A 23 18.20 -2.75 32.26
N ASN A 24 19.06 -2.82 31.25
CA ASN A 24 19.72 -4.05 30.81
C ASN A 24 20.84 -4.40 31.80
N LEU A 25 20.62 -5.44 32.60
CA LEU A 25 21.65 -6.22 33.26
C LEU A 25 21.36 -7.69 32.96
N PHE A 26 22.43 -8.48 32.81
CA PHE A 26 22.49 -9.91 32.45
C PHE A 26 22.68 -10.21 30.97
N GLY A 27 23.98 -10.27 30.60
CA GLY A 27 24.43 -11.20 29.57
C GLY A 27 24.43 -12.63 30.10
N SER A 28 24.20 -13.58 29.20
CA SER A 28 24.86 -14.88 29.20
C SER A 28 24.71 -15.50 27.81
N ASP A 29 25.84 -16.01 27.37
CA ASP A 29 26.13 -16.64 26.10
C ASP A 29 25.27 -17.89 25.86
N VAL A 30 24.75 -18.04 24.63
CA VAL A 30 24.55 -19.37 24.01
C VAL A 30 24.82 -19.26 22.51
N ASP A 31 26.02 -19.70 22.13
CA ASP A 31 26.42 -20.04 20.77
C ASP A 31 25.67 -21.29 20.27
N LEU A 32 25.23 -21.27 19.02
CA LEU A 32 25.01 -22.48 18.21
C LEU A 32 25.48 -22.24 16.76
N PRO A 33 26.33 -23.12 16.18
CA PRO A 33 27.00 -22.86 14.91
C PRO A 33 26.42 -23.63 13.70
N LEU A 34 26.85 -23.16 12.51
CA LEU A 34 27.04 -23.88 11.23
C LEU A 34 25.80 -24.34 10.45
N PHE A 35 25.59 -23.75 9.26
CA PHE A 35 25.86 -24.46 7.99
C PHE A 35 26.18 -23.46 6.87
N SER A 36 27.41 -23.59 6.38
CA SER A 36 27.93 -23.07 5.12
C SER A 36 27.37 -23.89 3.96
N ASN A 37 27.06 -23.25 2.83
CA ASN A 37 27.31 -23.84 1.53
C ASN A 37 27.65 -22.74 0.52
N ALA A 38 28.86 -22.87 -0.02
CA ALA A 38 29.46 -22.03 -1.02
C ALA A 38 29.09 -22.49 -2.45
N ALA A 39 29.05 -21.50 -3.34
CA ALA A 39 29.54 -21.51 -4.72
C ALA A 39 29.09 -22.64 -5.67
N THR A 40 28.41 -22.23 -6.76
CA THR A 40 28.91 -22.58 -8.10
C THR A 40 28.68 -21.38 -9.03
N ASP A 41 29.82 -20.94 -9.57
CA ASP A 41 30.07 -19.93 -10.58
C ASP A 41 29.79 -20.52 -11.98
N ASN A 42 29.11 -19.78 -12.84
CA ASN A 42 29.28 -19.87 -14.29
C ASN A 42 29.05 -18.52 -14.99
N SER A 43 30.04 -17.65 -14.83
CA SER A 43 30.71 -16.89 -15.89
C SER A 43 30.13 -16.97 -17.32
N SER A 44 29.70 -15.83 -17.87
CA SER A 44 30.28 -15.16 -19.07
C SER A 44 29.39 -13.96 -19.47
N ALA A 45 29.90 -12.74 -19.27
CA ALA A 45 30.36 -11.84 -20.34
C ALA A 45 29.22 -11.44 -21.31
N ILE A 46 28.85 -10.18 -21.44
CA ILE A 46 29.64 -9.17 -22.14
C ILE A 46 29.18 -7.77 -21.70
N ALA A 47 30.19 -6.93 -21.42
CA ALA A 47 30.10 -5.51 -21.13
C ALA A 47 29.77 -4.68 -22.38
N ALA A 48 29.06 -3.57 -22.21
CA ALA A 48 29.33 -2.30 -22.90
C ALA A 48 28.41 -1.18 -22.39
N ALA A 49 29.02 -0.18 -21.78
CA ALA A 49 28.59 1.22 -21.79
C ALA A 49 29.73 2.01 -22.47
N PRO A 50 29.62 3.33 -22.67
CA PRO A 50 28.55 4.17 -23.21
C PRO A 50 29.07 4.96 -24.45
N GLY A 51 28.27 5.80 -25.10
CA GLY A 51 28.84 6.74 -26.07
C GLY A 51 27.86 7.51 -26.95
N ASP A 52 27.84 8.81 -26.74
CA ASP A 52 27.27 9.86 -27.58
C ASP A 52 27.76 9.80 -29.04
N ALA A 53 26.95 10.41 -29.92
CA ALA A 53 27.34 11.36 -30.98
C ALA A 53 26.70 11.12 -32.35
N VAL A 54 25.91 12.11 -32.75
CA VAL A 54 25.65 12.55 -34.14
C VAL A 54 26.87 13.37 -34.58
N PRO A 55 27.41 13.24 -35.82
CA PRO A 55 26.96 14.10 -36.93
C PRO A 55 27.07 13.46 -38.34
N GLY A 56 26.43 14.10 -39.31
CA GLY A 56 26.53 13.76 -40.73
C GLY A 56 27.65 14.50 -41.48
N ILE A 57 27.49 14.46 -42.81
CA ILE A 57 28.11 15.26 -43.89
C ILE A 57 29.04 14.47 -44.83
N SER A 58 28.84 14.76 -46.12
CA SER A 58 29.74 14.80 -47.28
C SER A 58 29.98 13.57 -48.16
N ASP A 59 29.58 13.78 -49.42
CA ASP A 59 30.31 13.60 -50.67
C ASP A 59 30.42 12.24 -51.36
N SER A 60 29.76 12.16 -52.54
CA SER A 60 30.32 12.09 -53.92
C SER A 60 31.44 11.07 -54.24
N PRO A 61 31.79 10.71 -55.51
CA PRO A 61 31.27 11.06 -56.86
C PRO A 61 31.08 9.81 -57.81
N ASP A 62 30.26 9.85 -58.86
CA ASP A 62 30.54 10.13 -60.30
C ASP A 62 31.00 8.93 -61.19
N LEU A 63 30.65 9.04 -62.48
CA LEU A 63 31.24 8.50 -63.71
C LEU A 63 30.41 7.50 -64.54
N GLY A 64 30.11 7.90 -65.78
CA GLY A 64 29.71 6.97 -66.85
C GLY A 64 29.17 7.61 -68.14
N GLU A 65 29.90 8.55 -68.75
CA GLU A 65 29.68 9.08 -70.10
C GLU A 65 30.48 8.27 -71.14
N PHE A 66 29.87 7.86 -72.26
CA PHE A 66 30.61 7.51 -73.49
C PHE A 66 29.86 7.90 -74.75
N ALA A 67 30.58 8.64 -75.60
CA ALA A 67 30.29 8.98 -76.98
C ALA A 67 30.87 7.92 -77.95
N GLY A 68 30.38 7.89 -79.19
CA GLY A 68 30.97 7.10 -80.29
C GLY A 68 30.20 7.20 -81.61
N ALA A 69 30.93 7.35 -82.72
CA ALA A 69 30.53 7.91 -84.02
C ALA A 69 30.28 6.89 -85.16
N ALA A 70 29.69 7.42 -86.25
CA ALA A 70 29.87 7.12 -87.69
C ALA A 70 29.49 5.74 -88.29
N LEU A 71 28.81 5.76 -89.46
CA LEU A 71 29.34 5.35 -90.78
C LEU A 71 28.27 5.48 -91.91
N GLU A 72 28.75 5.88 -93.10
CA GLU A 72 28.08 5.91 -94.42
C GLU A 72 27.67 4.52 -94.95
N GLN A 73 26.82 4.47 -95.99
CA GLN A 73 27.16 3.84 -97.29
C GLN A 73 26.18 4.24 -98.43
N GLU A 74 26.76 4.38 -99.62
CA GLU A 74 26.21 4.73 -100.93
C GLU A 74 25.26 3.68 -101.58
N THR A 75 24.54 4.09 -102.63
CA THR A 75 24.67 3.58 -104.03
C THR A 75 23.68 4.35 -104.93
N GLN A 76 24.15 5.22 -105.83
CA GLN A 76 24.46 4.97 -107.27
C GLN A 76 23.35 4.21 -108.02
N GLY A 77 22.84 4.63 -109.19
CA GLY A 77 23.25 5.65 -110.16
C GLY A 77 22.71 5.30 -111.57
N ARG A 78 23.01 6.18 -112.54
CA ARG A 78 22.77 6.15 -114.01
C ARG A 78 21.38 6.64 -114.49
N GLY A 79 21.24 7.65 -115.33
CA GLY A 79 22.20 8.40 -116.15
C GLY A 79 21.96 8.18 -117.64
N SER A 80 22.13 9.27 -118.42
CA SER A 80 22.01 9.44 -119.88
C SER A 80 20.58 9.70 -120.39
N GLY A 81 20.30 10.68 -121.25
CA GLY A 81 21.13 11.55 -122.09
C GLY A 81 20.41 11.73 -123.44
N LEU A 82 20.70 12.83 -124.14
CA LEU A 82 20.32 13.17 -125.53
C LEU A 82 18.99 13.93 -125.77
N GLY A 83 19.11 15.25 -126.06
CA GLY A 83 19.30 15.70 -127.44
C GLY A 83 18.09 15.78 -128.39
N LEU A 84 17.42 16.93 -128.37
CA LEU A 84 16.81 17.73 -129.45
C LEU A 84 16.31 17.08 -130.78
N LYS A 85 15.11 17.55 -131.17
CA LYS A 85 14.69 18.01 -132.53
C LYS A 85 13.79 17.11 -133.38
N ARG A 86 12.51 16.97 -133.01
CA ARG A 86 11.33 16.78 -133.92
C ARG A 86 10.01 17.33 -133.33
N TRP A 87 10.00 18.50 -132.68
CA TRP A 87 8.89 18.97 -131.83
C TRP A 87 8.08 20.16 -132.37
N VAL A 88 7.97 20.31 -133.69
CA VAL A 88 7.09 21.34 -134.30
C VAL A 88 5.62 20.91 -134.34
N TRP A 89 5.32 19.62 -134.18
CA TRP A 89 3.96 19.08 -134.07
C TRP A 89 3.51 18.79 -132.63
N VAL A 90 4.36 19.08 -131.64
CA VAL A 90 4.08 18.78 -130.22
C VAL A 90 3.59 20.01 -129.45
N LEU A 91 3.67 21.21 -130.02
CA LEU A 91 3.13 22.43 -129.42
C LEU A 91 1.63 22.40 -129.07
N PRO A 92 0.70 21.82 -129.86
CA PRO A 92 -0.70 21.73 -129.45
C PRO A 92 -0.95 20.60 -128.42
N VAL A 93 -0.17 19.51 -128.48
CA VAL A 93 -0.28 18.40 -127.50
C VAL A 93 0.31 18.79 -126.15
N LEU A 94 1.40 19.57 -126.14
CA LEU A 94 2.01 20.13 -124.94
C LEU A 94 1.07 21.11 -124.24
N GLY A 95 0.27 21.88 -124.99
CA GLY A 95 -0.75 22.76 -124.42
C GLY A 95 -1.84 22.01 -123.66
N ILE A 96 -2.33 20.89 -124.20
CA ILE A 96 -3.33 20.06 -123.52
C ILE A 96 -2.71 19.30 -122.34
N VAL A 97 -1.47 18.81 -122.48
CA VAL A 97 -0.74 18.17 -121.38
C VAL A 97 -0.45 19.17 -120.25
N LEU A 98 -0.10 20.42 -120.56
CA LEU A 98 0.07 21.47 -119.54
C LEU A 98 -1.24 21.89 -118.89
N ALA A 99 -2.36 21.89 -119.62
CA ALA A 99 -3.68 22.17 -119.03
C ALA A 99 -4.13 21.05 -118.08
N VAL A 100 -3.92 19.77 -118.47
CA VAL A 100 -4.22 18.61 -117.62
C VAL A 100 -3.24 18.51 -116.46
N ALA A 101 -1.94 18.79 -116.67
CA ALA A 101 -0.95 18.84 -115.61
C ALA A 101 -1.18 20.01 -114.64
N GLY A 102 -1.63 21.17 -115.12
CA GLY A 102 -2.01 22.31 -114.29
C GLY A 102 -3.25 22.02 -113.44
N LEU A 103 -4.29 21.42 -114.04
CA LEU A 103 -5.51 21.04 -113.30
C LEU A 103 -5.23 19.90 -112.30
N SER A 104 -4.38 18.94 -112.69
CA SER A 104 -3.87 17.88 -111.81
C SER A 104 -3.07 18.48 -110.66
N TYR A 105 -2.17 19.43 -110.92
CA TYR A 105 -1.34 20.05 -109.89
C TYR A 105 -2.17 20.83 -108.87
N VAL A 106 -3.21 21.56 -109.30
CA VAL A 106 -4.12 22.27 -108.39
C VAL A 106 -4.95 21.28 -107.55
N ARG A 107 -5.47 20.19 -108.15
CA ARG A 107 -6.21 19.16 -107.42
C ARG A 107 -5.34 18.29 -106.50
N LEU A 108 -4.04 18.20 -106.76
CA LEU A 108 -3.09 17.47 -105.92
C LEU A 108 -2.49 18.37 -104.82
N ARG A 109 -2.50 19.70 -104.99
CA ARG A 109 -2.13 20.65 -103.94
C ARG A 109 -3.16 20.71 -102.82
N ASP A 110 -4.45 20.61 -103.17
CA ASP A 110 -5.55 20.61 -102.19
C ASP A 110 -5.74 19.25 -101.48
N LYS A 111 -5.07 18.18 -101.94
CA LYS A 111 -5.15 16.83 -101.32
C LYS A 111 -3.97 16.46 -100.42
N ASN A 112 -2.87 17.21 -100.47
CA ASN A 112 -1.68 16.97 -99.64
C ASN A 112 -1.40 18.08 -98.62
N ALA A 113 -2.36 18.98 -98.40
CA ALA A 113 -2.40 19.88 -97.25
C ALA A 113 -3.39 19.35 -96.21
N VAL A 114 -3.21 18.09 -95.78
CA VAL A 114 -3.67 17.68 -94.45
C VAL A 114 -2.69 18.32 -93.49
N ALA A 115 -3.08 19.49 -92.98
CA ALA A 115 -2.41 20.16 -91.88
C ALA A 115 -2.16 19.12 -90.77
N PRO A 116 -1.00 19.16 -90.09
CA PRO A 116 -0.69 18.22 -89.04
C PRO A 116 -1.85 18.23 -88.05
N GLU A 117 -2.49 17.08 -87.90
CA GLU A 117 -3.36 16.78 -86.79
C GLU A 117 -2.51 17.05 -85.55
N VAL A 118 -2.69 18.22 -84.95
CA VAL A 118 -2.35 18.41 -83.56
C VAL A 118 -3.17 17.32 -82.90
N VAL A 119 -2.49 16.24 -82.51
CA VAL A 119 -3.03 15.34 -81.53
C VAL A 119 -3.22 16.24 -80.32
N GLU A 120 -4.39 16.86 -80.21
CA GLU A 120 -4.90 17.37 -78.95
C GLU A 120 -4.92 16.13 -78.09
N ALA A 121 -3.82 15.92 -77.36
CA ALA A 121 -3.78 14.96 -76.28
C ALA A 121 -4.94 15.39 -75.40
N MET A 122 -6.04 14.63 -75.47
CA MET A 122 -7.26 14.91 -74.72
C MET A 122 -6.83 15.21 -73.30
N ALA A 123 -7.01 16.45 -72.83
CA ALA A 123 -6.58 16.82 -71.50
C ALA A 123 -7.45 16.05 -70.51
N LEU A 124 -6.90 14.97 -69.94
CA LEU A 124 -7.60 14.18 -68.94
C LEU A 124 -7.95 15.10 -67.78
N THR A 125 -9.24 15.27 -67.53
CA THR A 125 -9.72 16.10 -66.42
C THR A 125 -9.39 15.38 -65.11
N VAL A 126 -8.34 15.85 -64.43
CA VAL A 126 -7.93 15.34 -63.12
C VAL A 126 -8.47 16.24 -62.03
N ARG A 127 -9.14 15.62 -61.07
CA ARG A 127 -9.61 16.31 -59.86
C ARG A 127 -8.46 16.37 -58.87
N THR A 128 -7.92 17.56 -58.64
CA THR A 128 -6.84 17.79 -57.67
C THR A 128 -7.40 18.32 -56.35
N VAL A 129 -6.66 18.06 -55.27
CA VAL A 129 -6.89 18.65 -53.95
C VAL A 129 -5.55 19.17 -53.43
N SER A 130 -5.55 20.33 -52.75
CA SER A 130 -4.33 20.92 -52.21
C SER A 130 -3.84 20.12 -51.01
N ALA A 131 -2.64 19.56 -51.11
CA ALA A 131 -2.04 18.76 -50.04
C ALA A 131 -1.56 19.66 -48.90
N GLN A 132 -2.18 19.53 -47.73
CA GLN A 132 -1.74 20.18 -46.51
C GLN A 132 -0.81 19.25 -45.73
N ARG A 133 0.41 19.70 -45.43
CA ARG A 133 1.34 18.95 -44.57
C ARG A 133 0.90 19.13 -43.12
N GLY A 134 0.53 18.02 -42.48
CA GLY A 134 0.19 17.96 -41.05
C GLY A 134 0.63 16.62 -40.47
N ALA A 135 0.69 16.53 -39.14
CA ALA A 135 1.01 15.27 -38.47
C ALA A 135 -0.10 14.24 -38.75
N ILE A 136 0.26 13.11 -39.34
CA ILE A 136 -0.68 12.01 -39.61
C ILE A 136 -0.97 11.32 -38.28
N GLN A 137 -2.18 11.50 -37.76
CA GLN A 137 -2.67 10.75 -36.62
C GLN A 137 -3.23 9.43 -37.14
N ALA A 138 -2.39 8.39 -37.14
CA ALA A 138 -2.83 7.03 -37.39
C ALA A 138 -3.51 6.50 -36.12
N TRP A 139 -4.82 6.30 -36.17
CA TRP A 139 -5.54 5.63 -35.09
C TRP A 139 -5.15 4.15 -35.10
N ALA A 140 -4.37 3.73 -34.11
CA ALA A 140 -4.14 2.31 -33.84
C ALA A 140 -5.19 1.85 -32.82
N SER A 141 -6.03 0.89 -33.21
CA SER A 141 -6.96 0.23 -32.31
C SER A 141 -6.34 -1.07 -31.83
N SER A 142 -6.17 -1.22 -30.52
CA SER A 142 -5.78 -2.46 -29.88
C SER A 142 -6.83 -2.87 -28.85
N GLU A 143 -7.02 -4.17 -28.69
CA GLU A 143 -7.85 -4.73 -27.65
C GLU A 143 -6.97 -5.08 -26.44
N GLY A 144 -7.46 -4.78 -25.25
CA GLY A 144 -6.79 -5.12 -24.00
C GLY A 144 -7.80 -5.27 -22.88
N THR A 145 -7.50 -6.15 -21.93
CA THR A 145 -8.32 -6.33 -20.73
C THR A 145 -7.74 -5.51 -19.58
N VAL A 146 -8.59 -4.80 -18.84
CA VAL A 146 -8.18 -4.09 -17.63
C VAL A 146 -8.20 -5.08 -16.46
N GLN A 147 -7.09 -5.21 -15.75
CA GLN A 147 -6.99 -6.00 -14.53
C GLN A 147 -6.58 -5.12 -13.35
N ALA A 148 -7.06 -5.48 -12.16
CA ALA A 148 -6.69 -4.78 -10.93
C ALA A 148 -5.22 -5.03 -10.60
N VAL A 149 -4.47 -3.96 -10.29
CA VAL A 149 -3.06 -4.07 -9.85
C VAL A 149 -2.95 -4.83 -8.52
N ARG A 150 -3.95 -4.66 -7.63
CA ARG A 150 -4.05 -5.36 -6.35
C ARG A 150 -5.50 -5.71 -6.11
N PHE A 151 -5.74 -6.95 -5.70
CA PHE A 151 -7.05 -7.46 -5.35
C PHE A 151 -6.98 -8.15 -3.99
N LYS A 152 -8.03 -7.99 -3.19
CA LYS A 152 -8.19 -8.71 -1.92
C LYS A 152 -9.66 -9.07 -1.76
N HIS A 153 -9.91 -10.33 -1.40
CA HIS A 153 -11.23 -10.78 -0.98
C HIS A 153 -11.46 -10.35 0.47
N LEU A 154 -12.61 -9.74 0.74
CA LEU A 154 -13.01 -9.35 2.09
C LEU A 154 -13.96 -10.42 2.63
N SER A 155 -13.62 -10.96 3.79
CA SER A 155 -14.45 -11.86 4.58
C SER A 155 -14.63 -11.27 5.96
N PHE A 156 -15.66 -11.72 6.66
CA PHE A 156 -15.77 -11.46 8.09
C PHE A 156 -14.83 -12.40 8.85
N ASP A 157 -14.36 -11.94 10.01
CA ASP A 157 -13.52 -12.74 10.90
C ASP A 157 -14.35 -13.74 11.73
N LEU A 158 -15.65 -13.48 11.86
CA LEU A 158 -16.61 -14.28 12.61
C LEU A 158 -17.73 -14.74 11.68
N ASP A 159 -18.26 -15.92 11.95
CA ASP A 159 -19.47 -16.42 11.30
C ASP A 159 -20.70 -15.75 11.92
N GLY A 160 -21.67 -15.37 11.10
CA GLY A 160 -22.94 -14.81 11.58
C GLY A 160 -23.79 -14.20 10.47
N ASP A 161 -24.98 -13.74 10.86
CA ASP A 161 -25.93 -13.13 9.93
C ASP A 161 -25.59 -11.66 9.66
N VAL A 162 -25.54 -11.28 8.39
CA VAL A 162 -25.27 -9.88 7.99
C VAL A 162 -26.55 -9.06 8.17
N THR A 163 -26.52 -8.13 9.13
CA THR A 163 -27.67 -7.26 9.46
C THR A 163 -27.64 -5.95 8.67
N PHE A 164 -26.47 -5.48 8.28
CA PHE A 164 -26.30 -4.23 7.55
C PHE A 164 -25.38 -4.41 6.36
N VAL A 165 -25.75 -3.81 5.24
CA VAL A 165 -24.90 -3.63 4.05
C VAL A 165 -24.98 -2.17 3.66
N ALA A 166 -23.85 -1.56 3.35
CA ALA A 166 -23.76 -0.14 3.02
C ALA A 166 -24.60 0.20 1.78
N GLU A 167 -25.12 1.43 1.77
CA GLU A 167 -25.88 1.97 0.66
C GLU A 167 -25.09 3.04 -0.10
N ARG A 168 -25.29 3.08 -1.41
CA ARG A 168 -24.74 4.06 -2.34
C ARG A 168 -25.86 4.64 -3.14
N GLU A 169 -26.02 5.96 -3.13
CA GLU A 169 -26.98 6.64 -4.02
C GLU A 169 -28.42 6.06 -3.92
N GLY A 170 -28.83 5.62 -2.71
CA GLY A 170 -30.15 5.04 -2.44
C GLY A 170 -30.33 3.58 -2.84
N ARG A 171 -29.24 2.84 -3.10
CA ARG A 171 -29.24 1.42 -3.45
C ARG A 171 -28.19 0.65 -2.64
N SER A 172 -28.42 -0.64 -2.41
CA SER A 172 -27.42 -1.53 -1.81
C SER A 172 -26.14 -1.56 -2.63
N LEU A 173 -24.99 -1.60 -1.96
CA LEU A 173 -23.66 -1.66 -2.55
C LEU A 173 -23.55 -2.78 -3.60
N ARG A 174 -22.92 -2.47 -4.75
CA ARG A 174 -22.68 -3.44 -5.84
C ARG A 174 -21.25 -3.38 -6.36
N GLU A 175 -20.92 -4.36 -7.19
CA GLU A 175 -19.68 -4.40 -7.94
C GLU A 175 -19.50 -3.12 -8.79
N GLY A 176 -18.29 -2.56 -8.75
CA GLY A 176 -17.95 -1.31 -9.43
C GLY A 176 -18.13 -0.04 -8.59
N ASP A 177 -18.81 -0.11 -7.44
CA ASP A 177 -18.94 1.03 -6.53
C ASP A 177 -17.59 1.39 -5.88
N ARG A 178 -17.26 2.68 -5.81
CA ARG A 178 -16.04 3.15 -5.14
C ARG A 178 -16.22 3.14 -3.62
N VAL A 179 -15.22 2.63 -2.91
CA VAL A 179 -15.17 2.59 -1.44
C VAL A 179 -13.89 3.21 -0.91
N ARG A 180 -13.94 3.75 0.31
CA ARG A 180 -12.76 4.31 0.98
C ARG A 180 -12.20 3.33 2.01
N LYS A 181 -10.92 3.45 2.32
CA LYS A 181 -10.29 2.66 3.40
C LYS A 181 -10.94 3.02 4.74
N GLY A 182 -11.34 2.00 5.50
CA GLY A 182 -11.97 2.14 6.82
C GLY A 182 -13.47 2.43 6.76
N GLU A 183 -14.07 2.34 5.59
CA GLU A 183 -15.51 2.49 5.44
C GLU A 183 -16.25 1.22 5.87
N LEU A 184 -17.34 1.38 6.62
CA LEU A 184 -18.24 0.28 6.98
C LEU A 184 -19.00 -0.16 5.73
N LEU A 185 -18.71 -1.36 5.24
CA LEU A 185 -19.37 -1.95 4.07
C LEU A 185 -20.48 -2.92 4.46
N ALA A 186 -20.31 -3.65 5.56
CA ALA A 186 -21.31 -4.55 6.08
C ALA A 186 -21.05 -4.82 7.58
N GLN A 187 -22.10 -5.20 8.30
CA GLN A 187 -22.05 -5.52 9.73
C GLN A 187 -22.81 -6.84 9.99
N ILE A 188 -22.19 -7.71 10.78
CA ILE A 188 -22.84 -8.92 11.32
C ILE A 188 -23.67 -8.56 12.55
N ASP A 189 -24.72 -9.33 12.83
CA ASP A 189 -25.45 -9.28 14.09
C ASP A 189 -24.51 -9.49 15.28
N ASP A 190 -24.34 -8.44 16.09
CA ASP A 190 -23.42 -8.42 17.22
C ASP A 190 -24.14 -8.60 18.56
N ARG A 191 -25.44 -8.90 18.58
CA ARG A 191 -26.23 -9.00 19.82
C ARG A 191 -25.69 -10.04 20.79
N ASP A 192 -25.32 -11.21 20.30
CA ASP A 192 -24.74 -12.28 21.13
C ASP A 192 -23.36 -11.88 21.67
N LEU A 193 -22.53 -11.26 20.83
CA LEU A 193 -21.22 -10.73 21.23
C LEU A 193 -21.36 -9.62 22.28
N GLN A 194 -22.34 -8.74 22.13
CA GLN A 194 -22.65 -7.69 23.12
C GLN A 194 -23.16 -8.27 24.44
N ALA A 195 -23.97 -9.34 24.37
CA ALA A 195 -24.44 -10.06 25.56
C ALA A 195 -23.25 -10.71 26.30
N ASP A 196 -22.33 -11.35 25.57
CA ASP A 196 -21.11 -11.93 26.13
C ASP A 196 -20.21 -10.87 26.79
N VAL A 197 -20.03 -9.72 26.13
CA VAL A 197 -19.30 -8.57 26.70
C VAL A 197 -19.98 -8.09 27.99
N THR A 198 -21.30 -7.92 27.97
CA THR A 198 -22.07 -7.48 29.15
C THR A 198 -21.96 -8.48 30.31
N GLN A 199 -22.00 -9.79 30.00
CA GLN A 199 -21.82 -10.84 30.99
C GLN A 199 -20.40 -10.82 31.59
N ALA A 200 -19.38 -10.65 30.74
CA ALA A 200 -17.99 -10.55 31.18
C ALA A 200 -17.76 -9.30 32.05
N GLU A 201 -18.35 -8.17 31.69
CA GLU A 201 -18.31 -6.93 32.47
C GLU A 201 -19.01 -7.10 33.83
N ALA A 202 -20.18 -7.76 33.87
CA ALA A 202 -20.87 -8.06 35.12
C ALA A 202 -20.02 -8.97 36.03
N ALA A 203 -19.37 -9.99 35.47
CA ALA A 203 -18.45 -10.86 36.20
C ALA A 203 -17.23 -10.10 36.73
N LEU A 204 -16.67 -9.18 35.93
CA LEU A 204 -15.59 -8.28 36.36
C LEU A 204 -16.03 -7.41 37.55
N HIS A 205 -17.22 -6.81 37.47
CA HIS A 205 -17.77 -5.99 38.55
C HIS A 205 -18.02 -6.78 39.83
N GLU A 206 -18.53 -8.01 39.73
CA GLU A 206 -18.68 -8.92 40.87
C GLU A 206 -17.31 -9.22 41.50
N ALA A 207 -16.32 -9.59 40.71
CA ALA A 207 -14.97 -9.87 41.20
C ALA A 207 -14.32 -8.65 41.88
N GLN A 208 -14.53 -7.45 41.33
CA GLN A 208 -14.07 -6.21 41.95
C GLN A 208 -14.76 -5.94 43.30
N ARG A 209 -16.08 -6.19 43.39
CA ARG A 209 -16.81 -6.09 44.65
C ARG A 209 -16.31 -7.10 45.68
N GLN A 210 -16.08 -8.34 45.28
CA GLN A 210 -15.53 -9.38 46.17
C GLN A 210 -14.14 -9.01 46.67
N ARG A 211 -13.28 -8.46 45.81
CA ARG A 211 -11.98 -7.90 46.24
C ARG A 211 -12.17 -6.78 47.26
N GLY A 212 -13.14 -5.89 47.05
CA GLY A 212 -13.50 -4.84 48.00
C GLY A 212 -13.89 -5.41 49.36
N VAL A 213 -14.81 -6.38 49.39
CA VAL A 213 -15.24 -7.07 50.62
C VAL A 213 -14.07 -7.77 51.31
N ALA A 214 -13.23 -8.49 50.57
CA ALA A 214 -12.05 -9.16 51.11
C ALA A 214 -11.06 -8.16 51.72
N SER A 215 -10.82 -7.03 51.06
CA SER A 215 -9.94 -5.98 51.60
C SER A 215 -10.48 -5.35 52.89
N ALA A 216 -11.80 -5.16 52.97
CA ALA A 216 -12.45 -4.67 54.19
C ALA A 216 -12.36 -5.70 55.33
N ALA A 217 -12.53 -6.99 55.02
CA ALA A 217 -12.37 -8.06 55.99
C ALA A 217 -10.93 -8.13 56.54
N VAL A 218 -9.92 -7.94 55.67
CA VAL A 218 -8.52 -7.84 56.11
C VAL A 218 -8.30 -6.63 57.03
N ALA A 219 -8.86 -5.47 56.68
CA ALA A 219 -8.77 -4.28 57.54
C ALA A 219 -9.41 -4.51 58.91
N GLN A 220 -10.58 -5.14 58.96
CA GLN A 220 -11.24 -5.53 60.22
C GLN A 220 -10.40 -6.51 61.03
N ALA A 221 -9.80 -7.51 60.39
CA ALA A 221 -8.91 -8.47 61.05
C ALA A 221 -7.68 -7.78 61.66
N ILE A 222 -7.08 -6.82 60.95
CA ILE A 222 -5.96 -6.01 61.46
C ILE A 222 -6.38 -5.23 62.72
N SER A 223 -7.55 -4.58 62.69
CA SER A 223 -8.10 -3.89 63.85
C SER A 223 -8.35 -4.85 65.02
N GLY A 224 -8.87 -6.05 64.75
CA GLY A 224 -9.06 -7.09 65.76
C GLY A 224 -7.74 -7.55 66.40
N VAL A 225 -6.68 -7.73 65.59
CA VAL A 225 -5.33 -8.04 66.10
C VAL A 225 -4.78 -6.91 66.96
N ALA A 226 -4.97 -5.65 66.55
CA ALA A 226 -4.54 -4.49 67.35
C ALA A 226 -5.25 -4.45 68.71
N GLN A 227 -6.56 -4.70 68.74
CA GLN A 227 -7.33 -4.77 69.99
C GLN A 227 -6.88 -5.93 70.88
N ALA A 228 -6.67 -7.13 70.30
CA ALA A 228 -6.17 -8.28 71.04
C ALA A 228 -4.79 -8.01 71.65
N ARG A 229 -3.89 -7.35 70.92
CA ARG A 229 -2.57 -6.93 71.45
C ARG A 229 -2.69 -5.95 72.60
N ALA A 230 -3.61 -4.99 72.52
CA ALA A 230 -3.86 -4.06 73.61
C ALA A 230 -4.37 -4.78 74.87
N GLN A 231 -5.24 -5.78 74.71
CA GLN A 231 -5.73 -6.63 75.81
C GLN A 231 -4.61 -7.46 76.44
N VAL A 232 -3.73 -8.04 75.62
CA VAL A 232 -2.55 -8.77 76.11
C VAL A 232 -1.65 -7.83 76.91
N SER A 233 -1.32 -6.65 76.40
CA SER A 233 -0.51 -5.66 77.11
C SER A 233 -1.13 -5.22 78.44
N GLN A 234 -2.46 -5.04 78.47
CA GLN A 234 -3.19 -4.73 79.70
C GLN A 234 -3.14 -5.90 80.70
N GLY A 235 -3.33 -7.13 80.22
CA GLY A 235 -3.24 -8.33 81.05
C GLY A 235 -1.83 -8.57 81.60
N GLU A 236 -0.80 -8.30 80.81
CA GLU A 236 0.60 -8.34 81.24
C GLU A 236 0.88 -7.29 82.33
N ALA A 237 0.36 -6.07 82.18
CA ALA A 237 0.48 -5.03 83.20
C ALA A 237 -0.22 -5.44 84.51
N GLN A 238 -1.43 -6.01 84.42
CA GLN A 238 -2.16 -6.52 85.59
C GLN A 238 -1.42 -7.68 86.26
N ALA A 239 -0.89 -8.62 85.48
CA ALA A 239 -0.07 -9.72 85.99
C ALA A 239 1.21 -9.20 86.66
N GLY A 240 1.84 -8.16 86.10
CA GLY A 240 2.99 -7.50 86.71
C GLY A 240 2.64 -6.85 88.06
N GLN A 241 1.49 -6.17 88.15
CA GLN A 241 1.01 -5.59 89.41
C GLN A 241 0.70 -6.66 90.46
N ALA A 242 0.05 -7.75 90.08
CA ALA A 242 -0.24 -8.87 90.97
C ALA A 242 1.04 -9.51 91.52
N ARG A 243 2.04 -9.75 90.64
CA ARG A 243 3.37 -10.26 91.05
C ARG A 243 4.08 -9.33 92.02
N ALA A 244 4.11 -8.02 91.74
CA ALA A 244 4.72 -7.05 92.65
C ALA A 244 4.01 -7.00 94.02
N GLY A 245 2.69 -7.13 94.04
CA GLY A 245 1.89 -7.24 95.27
C GLY A 245 2.23 -8.50 96.08
N GLN A 246 2.37 -9.65 95.39
CA GLN A 246 2.78 -10.90 96.02
C GLN A 246 4.19 -10.80 96.63
N GLU A 247 5.17 -10.29 95.86
CA GLU A 247 6.54 -10.11 96.33
C GLU A 247 6.62 -9.21 97.57
N PHE A 248 5.83 -8.13 97.59
CA PHE A 248 5.71 -7.25 98.74
C PHE A 248 5.14 -7.98 99.97
N ALA A 249 4.05 -8.75 99.79
CA ALA A 249 3.43 -9.51 100.87
C ALA A 249 4.35 -10.60 101.45
N GLU A 250 5.13 -11.28 100.59
CA GLU A 250 6.14 -12.24 101.01
C GLU A 250 7.33 -11.58 101.71
N GLY A 251 7.75 -10.39 101.26
CA GLY A 251 8.76 -9.57 101.91
C GLY A 251 8.34 -9.14 103.32
N GLU A 252 7.11 -8.64 103.47
CA GLU A 252 6.53 -8.33 104.78
C GLU A 252 6.51 -9.55 105.68
N LEU A 253 6.00 -10.69 105.21
CA LEU A 253 5.95 -11.92 106.01
C LEU A 253 7.33 -12.33 106.54
N ARG A 254 8.36 -12.31 105.68
CA ARG A 254 9.75 -12.62 106.07
C ARG A 254 10.28 -11.67 107.14
N ARG A 255 10.03 -10.37 107.00
CA ARG A 255 10.45 -9.37 108.01
C ARG A 255 9.80 -9.64 109.36
N TYR A 256 8.51 -9.95 109.40
CA TYR A 256 7.80 -10.24 110.65
C TYR A 256 8.26 -11.58 111.27
N GLN A 257 8.57 -12.59 110.47
CA GLN A 257 9.15 -13.84 110.97
C GLN A 257 10.46 -13.57 111.74
N GLN A 258 11.35 -12.74 111.19
CA GLN A 258 12.61 -12.38 111.86
C GLN A 258 12.38 -11.62 113.17
N LEU A 259 11.41 -10.69 113.20
CA LEU A 259 11.08 -9.96 114.44
C LEU A 259 10.48 -10.87 115.52
N TYR A 260 9.72 -11.89 115.12
CA TYR A 260 9.18 -12.89 116.04
C TYR A 260 10.28 -13.77 116.63
N GLU A 261 11.23 -14.22 115.81
CA GLU A 261 12.42 -14.97 116.26
C GLU A 261 13.25 -14.17 117.27
N GLN A 262 13.27 -12.84 117.15
CA GLN A 262 13.93 -11.92 118.07
C GLN A 262 13.08 -11.59 119.32
N GLY A 263 11.87 -12.15 119.45
CA GLY A 263 10.96 -11.93 120.58
C GLY A 263 10.28 -10.56 120.60
N ALA A 264 10.34 -9.79 119.51
CA ALA A 264 9.85 -8.41 119.45
C ALA A 264 8.35 -8.27 119.11
N ILE A 265 7.69 -9.34 118.63
CA ILE A 265 6.26 -9.35 118.24
C ILE A 265 5.57 -10.66 118.67
N ALA A 266 4.23 -10.70 118.64
CA ALA A 266 3.44 -11.87 119.03
C ALA A 266 3.25 -12.88 117.87
N ALA A 267 3.06 -14.16 118.20
CA ALA A 267 2.84 -15.22 117.21
C ALA A 267 1.58 -15.01 116.34
N SER A 268 0.55 -14.37 116.91
CA SER A 268 -0.69 -14.01 116.20
C SER A 268 -0.44 -13.05 115.04
N ASP A 269 0.56 -12.17 115.16
CA ASP A 269 0.84 -11.14 114.16
C ASP A 269 1.45 -11.76 112.91
N VAL A 270 2.38 -12.71 113.08
CA VAL A 270 2.95 -13.50 111.98
C VAL A 270 1.87 -14.31 111.26
N GLU A 271 0.96 -14.94 112.01
CA GLU A 271 -0.13 -15.74 111.42
C GLU A 271 -1.11 -14.86 110.62
N SER A 272 -1.38 -13.63 111.05
CA SER A 272 -2.20 -12.69 110.29
C SER A 272 -1.56 -12.31 108.94
N ARG A 273 -0.24 -12.04 108.93
CA ARG A 273 0.51 -11.74 107.71
C ARG A 273 0.61 -12.94 106.79
N ARG A 274 0.72 -14.15 107.35
CA ARG A 274 0.72 -15.39 106.59
C ARG A 274 -0.59 -15.61 105.86
N ARG A 275 -1.73 -15.35 106.52
CA ARG A 275 -3.05 -15.38 105.87
C ARG A 275 -3.16 -14.33 104.76
N SER A 276 -2.74 -13.10 105.03
CA SER A 276 -2.76 -12.02 104.04
C SER A 276 -1.89 -12.33 102.81
N ALA A 277 -0.68 -12.86 102.99
CA ALA A 277 0.19 -13.23 101.87
C ALA A 277 -0.40 -14.38 101.02
N ARG A 278 -1.05 -15.37 101.66
CA ARG A 278 -1.77 -16.42 100.94
C ARG A 278 -2.98 -15.90 100.18
N GLU A 279 -3.68 -14.92 100.74
CA GLU A 279 -4.82 -14.28 100.09
C GLU A 279 -4.38 -13.49 98.85
N THR A 280 -3.29 -12.72 98.94
CA THR A 280 -2.71 -12.03 97.77
C THR A 280 -2.19 -12.99 96.70
N ALA A 281 -1.68 -14.16 97.09
CA ALA A 281 -1.25 -15.20 96.14
C ALA A 281 -2.43 -15.96 95.48
N ALA A 282 -3.63 -15.85 96.04
CA ALA A 282 -4.84 -16.48 95.51
C ALA A 282 -5.66 -15.54 94.60
N GLN A 283 -5.33 -14.25 94.57
CA GLN A 283 -5.94 -13.21 93.74
C GLN A 283 -5.18 -13.04 92.43
#